data_AF-A0A5N5TGF7-F1
#
_entry.id   AF-A0A5N5TGF7-F1
#
_cell.length_a   1.000
_cell.length_b   1.000
_cell.length_c   1.000
_cell.angle_alpha   90.00
_cell.angle_beta   90.00
_cell.angle_gamma   90.00
#
_symmetry.space_group_name_H-M   'P 1'
#
loop_
_entity.id
_entity.type
_entity.pdbx_description
1 polymer ?
#
loop_
_entity_poly.entity_id
_entity_poly.type
_entity_poly.pdbx_seq_one_letter_code
_entity_poly.pdbx_strand_id
1 'polypeptide(L)'
;PEEDPSLPKIYVITPTYGRPEMIPELTRLGQSLLLVPRLHWIIAEDSYNCTDIIIDLLNSLGSPYTYLLSPMPKGYREKKGAKPKGVSNRRAALDWIKEHGNDQDVLYFLDDDNTVNVKLFDEIRFTKRVSMFPVGFIGDYRVSSPIVKKDKSLDFMIVGMVQKIAVDMGGFAVNVGFLREHVNATMPYMAGYEEDGFLKSLNISLNDIEPKAEICTKILVWHTKTSKNKPTSVNISKHTDDNIIGLVKNMKKLTVIK
;
A
#
# COMPACT_ATOMS: atom_id res chain seq x y z
N PRO A 1 -8.44 -23.90 -0.78
CA PRO A 1 -8.74 -24.07 -2.22
C PRO A 1 -7.43 -24.24 -2.97
N GLU A 2 -7.37 -25.18 -3.90
CA GLU A 2 -6.20 -25.36 -4.76
C GLU A 2 -6.04 -24.08 -5.61
N GLU A 3 -4.85 -23.47 -5.57
CA GLU A 3 -4.62 -22.21 -6.31
C GLU A 3 -4.56 -22.48 -7.81
N ASP A 4 -5.39 -21.80 -8.60
CA ASP A 4 -5.33 -21.84 -10.06
C ASP A 4 -4.05 -21.12 -10.54
N PRO A 5 -3.04 -21.84 -11.07
CA PRO A 5 -1.79 -21.23 -11.50
C PRO A 5 -1.92 -20.40 -12.77
N SER A 6 -3.06 -20.46 -13.47
CA SER A 6 -3.30 -19.66 -14.68
C SER A 6 -3.69 -18.21 -14.36
N LEU A 7 -4.10 -17.93 -13.12
CA LEU A 7 -4.45 -16.57 -12.71
C LEU A 7 -3.21 -15.68 -12.60
N PRO A 8 -3.26 -14.45 -13.14
CA PRO A 8 -2.26 -13.43 -12.86
C PRO A 8 -2.05 -13.24 -11.37
N LYS A 9 -0.78 -13.15 -10.96
CA LYS A 9 -0.44 -12.86 -9.57
C LYS A 9 -0.63 -11.37 -9.30
N ILE A 10 -1.12 -11.04 -8.11
CA ILE A 10 -1.20 -9.65 -7.65
C ILE A 10 -0.10 -9.41 -6.61
N TYR A 11 0.82 -8.49 -6.90
CA TYR A 11 1.81 -7.98 -5.95
C TYR A 11 1.21 -6.80 -5.19
N VAL A 12 0.85 -7.01 -3.92
CA VAL A 12 0.37 -5.93 -3.05
C VAL A 12 1.58 -5.30 -2.36
N ILE A 13 1.79 -4.02 -2.59
CA ILE A 13 2.91 -3.25 -2.04
C ILE A 13 2.40 -2.45 -0.84
N THR A 14 2.89 -2.80 0.35
CA THR A 14 2.51 -2.14 1.61
C THR A 14 3.74 -1.49 2.25
N PRO A 15 3.87 -0.16 2.15
CA PRO A 15 4.86 0.57 2.92
C PRO A 15 4.47 0.58 4.40
N THR A 16 5.43 0.38 5.30
CA THR A 16 5.19 0.48 6.75
C THR A 16 6.39 1.09 7.49
N TYR A 17 6.21 1.43 8.77
CA TYR A 17 7.23 2.02 9.63
C TYR A 17 6.88 1.82 11.12
N GLY A 18 7.91 1.81 11.96
CA GLY A 18 7.76 1.62 13.41
C GLY A 18 6.84 2.65 14.07
N ARG A 19 5.68 2.19 14.55
CA ARG A 19 4.68 2.92 15.34
C ARG A 19 3.80 1.95 16.15
N PRO A 20 3.15 2.37 17.24
CA PRO A 20 2.31 1.49 18.06
C PRO A 20 1.24 0.72 17.28
N GLU A 21 0.67 1.36 16.25
CA GLU A 21 -0.38 0.76 15.43
C GLU A 21 0.15 -0.21 14.37
N MET A 22 1.46 -0.28 14.11
CA MET A 22 2.04 -1.02 12.99
C MET A 22 1.59 -2.49 12.96
N ILE A 23 1.72 -3.21 14.06
CA ILE A 23 1.37 -4.63 14.12
C ILE A 23 -0.14 -4.85 13.97
N PRO A 24 -1.04 -4.12 14.69
CA PRO A 24 -2.47 -4.18 14.43
C PRO A 24 -2.88 -3.91 12.98
N GLU A 25 -2.28 -2.89 12.34
CA GLU A 25 -2.57 -2.51 10.94
C GLU A 25 -2.17 -3.63 9.96
N LEU A 26 -0.95 -4.14 10.08
CA LEU A 26 -0.50 -5.28 9.28
C LEU A 26 -1.32 -6.55 9.56
N THR A 27 -1.75 -6.77 10.80
CA THR A 27 -2.56 -7.94 11.16
C THR A 27 -3.90 -7.93 10.43
N ARG A 28 -4.67 -6.83 10.53
CA ARG A 28 -6.00 -6.75 9.90
C ARG A 28 -5.90 -6.77 8.37
N LEU A 29 -4.88 -6.13 7.81
CA LEU A 29 -4.65 -6.11 6.38
C LEU A 29 -4.27 -7.52 5.89
N GLY A 30 -3.27 -8.14 6.51
CA GLY A 30 -2.82 -9.49 6.17
C GLY A 30 -3.95 -10.52 6.24
N GLN A 31 -4.78 -10.49 7.27
CA GLN A 31 -5.96 -11.34 7.39
C GLN A 31 -6.98 -11.15 6.24
N SER A 32 -7.15 -9.91 5.77
CA SER A 32 -8.02 -9.63 4.62
C SER A 32 -7.42 -10.19 3.32
N LEU A 33 -6.10 -10.08 3.15
CA LEU A 33 -5.40 -10.57 1.96
C LEU A 33 -5.39 -12.11 1.84
N LEU A 34 -5.57 -12.85 2.94
CA LEU A 34 -5.72 -14.31 2.91
C LEU A 34 -6.93 -14.78 2.10
N LEU A 35 -7.91 -13.90 1.87
CA LEU A 35 -9.10 -14.21 1.08
C LEU A 35 -8.84 -14.09 -0.43
N VAL A 36 -7.66 -13.63 -0.85
CA VAL A 36 -7.34 -13.34 -2.24
C VAL A 36 -6.44 -14.43 -2.81
N PRO A 37 -6.86 -15.18 -3.83
CA PRO A 37 -6.01 -16.19 -4.45
C PRO A 37 -4.87 -15.54 -5.24
N ARG A 38 -3.72 -16.23 -5.34
CA ARG A 38 -2.59 -15.82 -6.17
C ARG A 38 -2.15 -14.39 -5.88
N LEU A 39 -1.95 -14.11 -4.61
CA LEU A 39 -1.45 -12.84 -4.10
C LEU A 39 -0.04 -13.04 -3.53
N HIS A 40 0.82 -12.07 -3.74
CA HIS A 40 2.13 -11.99 -3.10
C HIS A 40 2.26 -10.65 -2.39
N TRP A 41 2.43 -10.69 -1.08
CA TRP A 41 2.44 -9.48 -0.26
C TRP A 41 3.86 -8.95 -0.08
N ILE A 42 4.14 -7.77 -0.60
CA ILE A 42 5.42 -7.09 -0.43
C ILE A 42 5.29 -6.06 0.69
N ILE A 43 5.91 -6.34 1.83
CA ILE A 43 6.00 -5.39 2.94
C ILE A 43 7.37 -4.75 2.87
N ALA A 44 7.37 -3.43 2.75
CA ALA A 44 8.61 -2.65 2.74
C ALA A 44 8.61 -1.72 3.96
N GLU A 45 9.54 -1.94 4.90
CA GLU A 45 9.65 -1.19 6.14
C GLU A 45 10.66 -0.04 6.04
N ASP A 46 10.27 1.15 6.50
CA ASP A 46 11.15 2.32 6.67
C ASP A 46 12.05 2.13 7.90
N SER A 47 12.95 1.15 7.81
CA SER A 47 13.88 0.75 8.87
C SER A 47 15.22 0.32 8.29
N TYR A 48 16.26 0.38 9.12
CA TYR A 48 17.58 -0.19 8.83
C TYR A 48 17.73 -1.63 9.32
N ASN A 49 16.79 -2.10 10.14
CA ASN A 49 16.84 -3.42 10.76
C ASN A 49 15.51 -4.14 10.57
N CYS A 50 15.57 -5.45 10.43
CA CYS A 50 14.37 -6.30 10.45
C CYS A 50 13.68 -6.23 11.81
N THR A 51 12.35 -6.25 11.78
CA THR A 51 11.49 -6.36 12.95
C THR A 51 10.98 -7.79 13.05
N ASP A 52 11.51 -8.55 14.01
CA ASP A 52 11.19 -9.99 14.19
C ASP A 52 9.70 -10.29 14.24
N ILE A 53 8.90 -9.42 14.86
CA ILE A 53 7.44 -9.62 14.97
C ILE A 53 6.75 -9.54 13.62
N ILE A 54 7.22 -8.72 12.69
CA ILE A 54 6.67 -8.69 11.34
C ILE A 54 6.93 -10.03 10.65
N ILE A 55 8.13 -10.60 10.83
CA ILE A 55 8.48 -11.91 10.31
C ILE A 55 7.60 -13.00 10.94
N ASP A 56 7.43 -12.99 12.26
CA ASP A 56 6.56 -13.93 12.98
C ASP A 56 5.11 -13.83 12.49
N LEU A 57 4.59 -12.62 12.32
CA LEU A 57 3.25 -12.37 11.78
C LEU A 57 3.11 -12.94 10.36
N LEU A 58 4.06 -12.65 9.48
CA LEU A 58 4.03 -13.10 8.08
C LEU A 58 4.09 -14.63 7.98
N ASN A 59 4.96 -15.26 8.74
CA ASN A 59 5.04 -16.72 8.84
C ASN A 59 3.73 -17.32 9.37
N SER A 60 3.09 -16.67 10.35
CA SER A 60 1.83 -17.15 10.92
C SER A 60 0.64 -17.04 9.96
N LEU A 61 0.64 -16.05 9.06
CA LEU A 61 -0.39 -15.88 8.04
C LEU A 61 -0.25 -16.93 6.92
N GLY A 62 0.96 -17.45 6.67
CA GLY A 62 1.22 -18.48 5.67
C GLY A 62 1.03 -18.05 4.21
N SER A 63 0.81 -16.76 3.96
CA SER A 63 0.68 -16.19 2.60
C SER A 63 2.07 -15.92 2.00
N PRO A 64 2.28 -16.10 0.68
CA PRO A 64 3.52 -15.71 0.02
C PRO A 64 3.84 -14.22 0.25
N TYR A 65 5.07 -13.93 0.68
CA TYR A 65 5.49 -12.57 0.97
C TYR A 65 6.94 -12.29 0.58
N THR A 66 7.25 -11.00 0.41
CA THR A 66 8.61 -10.46 0.41
C THR A 66 8.69 -9.37 1.47
N TYR A 67 9.71 -9.42 2.32
CA TYR A 67 9.96 -8.40 3.33
C TYR A 67 11.22 -7.62 2.98
N LEU A 68 11.07 -6.31 2.78
CA LEU A 68 12.13 -5.39 2.33
C LEU A 68 12.42 -4.35 3.41
N LEU A 69 13.70 -4.01 3.57
CA LEU A 69 14.15 -2.85 4.34
C LEU A 69 14.49 -1.71 3.39
N SER A 70 13.88 -0.56 3.59
CA SER A 70 13.98 0.56 2.66
C SER A 70 13.89 1.89 3.41
N PRO A 71 14.96 2.26 4.15
CA PRO A 71 14.97 3.44 4.98
C PRO A 71 14.85 4.71 4.13
N MET A 72 13.98 5.62 4.56
CA MET A 72 13.85 6.95 3.99
C MET A 72 15.20 7.69 4.09
N PRO A 73 15.72 8.25 2.98
CA PRO A 73 16.97 8.99 3.02
C PRO A 73 16.95 10.14 4.03
N LYS A 74 18.07 10.34 4.74
CA LYS A 74 18.21 11.29 5.85
C LYS A 74 17.70 12.70 5.52
N GLY A 75 18.03 13.22 4.34
CA GLY A 75 17.59 14.54 3.89
C GLY A 75 16.08 14.73 3.84
N TYR A 76 15.31 13.70 3.48
CA TYR A 76 13.84 13.75 3.49
C TYR A 76 13.28 13.49 4.89
N ARG A 77 13.95 12.64 5.68
CA ARG A 77 13.56 12.36 7.06
C ARG A 77 13.69 13.58 7.96
N GLU A 78 14.68 14.42 7.74
CA GLU A 78 14.95 15.64 8.54
C GLU A 78 14.19 16.87 8.03
N LYS A 79 13.54 16.79 6.86
CA LYS A 79 12.78 17.89 6.28
C LYS A 79 11.68 18.38 7.24
N LYS A 80 11.58 19.70 7.42
CA LYS A 80 10.47 20.35 8.14
C LYS A 80 9.22 20.39 7.26
N GLY A 81 8.04 20.19 7.86
CA GLY A 81 6.76 20.18 7.15
C GLY A 81 6.40 18.83 6.55
N ALA A 82 5.74 18.84 5.38
CA ALA A 82 5.30 17.63 4.70
C ALA A 82 6.49 16.78 4.21
N LYS A 83 6.47 15.50 4.56
CA LYS A 83 7.50 14.51 4.20
C LYS A 83 6.93 13.50 3.18
N PRO A 84 7.71 13.10 2.17
CA PRO A 84 7.27 12.11 1.19
C PRO A 84 7.35 10.69 1.78
N LYS A 85 6.30 10.30 2.49
CA LYS A 85 6.26 9.03 3.24
C LYS A 85 6.06 7.85 2.29
N GLY A 86 6.72 6.72 2.60
CA GLY A 86 6.56 5.48 1.85
C GLY A 86 7.27 5.45 0.49
N VAL A 87 7.90 6.54 0.04
CA VAL A 87 8.54 6.57 -1.30
C VAL A 87 9.70 5.58 -1.41
N SER A 88 10.59 5.50 -0.42
CA SER A 88 11.70 4.52 -0.43
C SER A 88 11.16 3.09 -0.48
N ASN A 89 10.09 2.83 0.27
CA ASN A 89 9.42 1.54 0.34
C ASN A 89 8.79 1.12 -0.98
N ARG A 90 7.99 2.01 -1.59
CA ARG A 90 7.35 1.76 -2.88
C ARG A 90 8.40 1.60 -3.99
N ARG A 91 9.48 2.38 -3.97
CA ARG A 91 10.58 2.22 -4.93
C ARG A 91 11.30 0.88 -4.79
N ALA A 92 11.65 0.47 -3.58
CA ALA A 92 12.29 -0.83 -3.35
C ALA A 92 11.40 -1.99 -3.84
N ALA A 93 10.09 -1.91 -3.60
CA ALA A 93 9.13 -2.88 -4.11
C ALA A 93 9.00 -2.86 -5.64
N LEU A 94 8.99 -1.67 -6.27
CA LEU A 94 8.99 -1.54 -7.73
C LEU A 94 10.24 -2.19 -8.36
N ASP A 95 11.42 -1.95 -7.79
CA ASP A 95 12.68 -2.54 -8.28
C ASP A 95 12.63 -4.08 -8.14
N TRP A 96 12.16 -4.58 -6.99
CA TRP A 96 11.99 -6.02 -6.78
C TRP A 96 11.00 -6.63 -7.78
N ILE A 97 9.85 -6.01 -8.02
CA ILE A 97 8.85 -6.50 -8.99
C ILE A 97 9.39 -6.49 -10.42
N LYS A 98 10.15 -5.45 -10.82
CA LYS A 98 10.77 -5.41 -12.15
C LYS A 98 11.69 -6.60 -12.39
N GLU A 99 12.39 -7.07 -11.36
CA GLU A 99 13.29 -8.22 -11.43
C GLU A 99 12.56 -9.57 -11.30
N HIS A 100 11.54 -9.69 -10.45
CA HIS A 100 10.96 -10.98 -10.06
C HIS A 100 9.54 -11.26 -10.60
N GLY A 101 8.84 -10.24 -11.09
CA GLY A 101 7.46 -10.35 -11.57
C GLY A 101 7.34 -11.02 -12.95
N ASN A 102 6.12 -11.31 -13.39
CA ASN A 102 5.86 -11.70 -14.79
C ASN A 102 5.01 -10.65 -15.49
N ASP A 103 5.08 -10.58 -16.81
CA ASP A 103 4.44 -9.49 -17.57
C ASP A 103 2.91 -9.51 -17.47
N GLN A 104 2.31 -10.69 -17.25
CA GLN A 104 0.87 -10.81 -17.02
C GLN A 104 0.43 -10.39 -15.62
N ASP A 105 1.35 -10.27 -14.66
CA ASP A 105 1.03 -9.97 -13.26
C ASP A 105 0.65 -8.49 -13.07
N VAL A 106 0.10 -8.17 -11.91
CA VAL A 106 -0.38 -6.82 -11.56
C VAL A 106 0.25 -6.38 -10.24
N LEU A 107 0.65 -5.11 -10.14
CA LEU A 107 1.04 -4.49 -8.88
C LEU A 107 -0.05 -3.53 -8.39
N TYR A 108 -0.21 -3.48 -7.07
CA TYR A 108 -1.17 -2.61 -6.40
C TYR A 108 -0.56 -2.01 -5.13
N PHE A 109 -0.60 -0.69 -4.99
CA PHE A 109 -0.18 -0.02 -3.78
C PHE A 109 -1.32 -0.01 -2.76
N LEU A 110 -1.05 -0.47 -1.54
CA LEU A 110 -2.02 -0.51 -0.46
C LEU A 110 -1.33 -0.20 0.86
N ASP A 111 -1.53 1.03 1.34
CA ASP A 111 -0.97 1.49 2.61
C ASP A 111 -1.55 0.68 3.78
N ASP A 112 -0.73 0.47 4.81
CA ASP A 112 -1.05 -0.43 5.93
C ASP A 112 -2.32 -0.03 6.71
N ASP A 113 -2.68 1.25 6.68
CA ASP A 113 -3.86 1.79 7.36
C ASP A 113 -5.13 1.86 6.50
N ASN A 114 -5.06 1.47 5.23
CA ASN A 114 -6.22 1.49 4.34
C ASN A 114 -7.20 0.35 4.70
N THR A 115 -8.44 0.46 4.19
CA THR A 115 -9.45 -0.60 4.28
C THR A 115 -9.84 -1.00 2.87
N VAL A 116 -9.87 -2.30 2.59
CA VAL A 116 -10.15 -2.83 1.24
C VAL A 116 -11.25 -3.88 1.29
N ASN A 117 -12.16 -3.83 0.31
CA ASN A 117 -13.05 -4.93 0.00
C ASN A 117 -12.32 -5.88 -0.96
N VAL A 118 -12.19 -7.16 -0.60
CA VAL A 118 -11.40 -8.13 -1.36
C VAL A 118 -11.89 -8.34 -2.80
N LYS A 119 -13.14 -7.97 -3.12
CA LYS A 119 -13.65 -7.92 -4.51
C LYS A 119 -12.85 -6.98 -5.41
N LEU A 120 -12.15 -5.99 -4.85
CA LEU A 120 -11.26 -5.12 -5.63
C LEU A 120 -10.18 -5.94 -6.35
N PHE A 121 -9.69 -7.00 -5.73
CA PHE A 121 -8.63 -7.82 -6.32
C PHE A 121 -9.10 -8.58 -7.57
N ASP A 122 -10.39 -8.91 -7.66
CA ASP A 122 -10.97 -9.50 -8.88
C ASP A 122 -11.06 -8.47 -10.01
N GLU A 123 -11.39 -7.22 -9.69
CA GLU A 123 -11.49 -6.12 -10.66
C GLU A 123 -10.13 -5.78 -11.31
N ILE A 124 -9.04 -5.82 -10.54
CA ILE A 124 -7.71 -5.39 -11.01
C ILE A 124 -6.86 -6.53 -11.55
N ARG A 125 -7.21 -7.81 -11.30
CA ARG A 125 -6.36 -8.97 -11.63
C ARG A 125 -5.93 -9.04 -13.09
N PHE A 126 -6.79 -8.56 -13.99
CA PHE A 126 -6.57 -8.63 -15.44
C PHE A 126 -6.19 -7.29 -16.06
N THR A 127 -5.68 -6.35 -15.25
CA THR A 127 -5.14 -5.06 -15.73
C THR A 127 -4.15 -5.29 -16.87
N LYS A 128 -4.36 -4.61 -18.00
CA LYS A 128 -3.50 -4.65 -19.17
C LYS A 128 -2.48 -3.52 -19.18
N ARG A 129 -2.89 -2.32 -18.74
CA ARG A 129 -1.99 -1.17 -18.58
C ARG A 129 -2.14 -0.57 -17.20
N VAL A 130 -3.16 0.27 -17.00
CA VAL A 130 -3.43 0.90 -15.70
C VAL A 130 -4.92 0.85 -15.40
N SER A 131 -5.30 0.11 -14.36
CA SER A 131 -6.66 0.15 -13.85
C SER A 131 -6.84 1.32 -12.89
N MET A 132 -7.96 2.02 -12.96
CA MET A 132 -8.30 3.10 -12.03
C MET A 132 -9.72 2.95 -11.49
N PHE A 133 -9.92 3.34 -10.23
CA PHE A 133 -11.18 3.17 -9.52
C PHE A 133 -11.33 4.16 -8.35
N PRO A 134 -12.56 4.35 -7.82
CA PRO A 134 -12.82 5.26 -6.71
C PRO A 134 -12.18 4.84 -5.39
N VAL A 135 -11.64 5.81 -4.67
CA VAL A 135 -11.14 5.67 -3.29
C VAL A 135 -11.96 6.55 -2.36
N GLY A 136 -12.53 5.95 -1.30
CA GLY A 136 -13.29 6.69 -0.29
C GLY A 136 -12.40 7.44 0.70
N PHE A 137 -12.99 8.47 1.33
CA PHE A 137 -12.38 9.32 2.38
C PHE A 137 -11.21 10.19 1.94
N ILE A 138 -11.18 10.57 0.67
CA ILE A 138 -10.20 11.51 0.12
C ILE A 138 -10.81 12.91 -0.03
N GLY A 139 -10.09 13.92 0.46
CA GLY A 139 -10.44 15.33 0.30
C GLY A 139 -11.85 15.71 0.79
N ASP A 140 -12.30 16.89 0.36
CA ASP A 140 -13.60 17.43 0.81
C ASP A 140 -14.80 16.70 0.17
N TYR A 141 -14.65 16.18 -1.05
CA TYR A 141 -15.69 15.36 -1.71
C TYR A 141 -15.82 13.95 -1.12
N ARG A 142 -14.99 13.58 -0.13
CA ARG A 142 -14.98 12.25 0.51
C ARG A 142 -14.70 11.11 -0.46
N VAL A 143 -14.23 11.40 -1.67
CA VAL A 143 -13.87 10.44 -2.71
C VAL A 143 -12.83 11.03 -3.65
N SER A 144 -11.91 10.18 -4.12
CA SER A 144 -11.05 10.41 -5.28
C SER A 144 -11.51 9.44 -6.36
N SER A 145 -11.92 9.92 -7.53
CA SER A 145 -12.45 9.05 -8.58
C SER A 145 -12.13 9.55 -9.98
N PRO A 146 -11.82 8.66 -10.94
CA PRO A 146 -12.00 8.96 -12.35
C PRO A 146 -13.48 9.29 -12.63
N ILE A 147 -13.71 10.23 -13.53
CA ILE A 147 -15.02 10.56 -14.10
C ILE A 147 -15.05 9.95 -15.49
N VAL A 148 -15.99 9.04 -15.73
CA VAL A 148 -16.21 8.46 -17.06
C VAL A 148 -17.43 9.13 -17.69
N LYS A 149 -17.22 9.91 -18.75
CA LYS A 149 -18.29 10.61 -19.46
C LYS A 149 -19.02 9.66 -20.42
N LYS A 150 -20.20 10.07 -20.91
CA LYS A 150 -21.02 9.26 -21.84
C LYS A 150 -20.31 8.92 -23.15
N ASP A 151 -19.44 9.82 -23.60
CA ASP A 151 -18.58 9.63 -24.78
C ASP A 151 -17.32 8.79 -24.48
N LYS A 152 -17.23 8.21 -23.27
CA LYS A 152 -16.10 7.45 -22.74
C LYS A 152 -14.83 8.27 -22.49
N SER A 153 -14.89 9.60 -22.62
CA SER A 153 -13.77 10.44 -22.20
C SER A 153 -13.61 10.42 -20.69
N LEU A 154 -12.35 10.54 -20.26
CA LEU A 154 -11.97 10.50 -18.85
C LEU A 154 -11.65 11.90 -18.34
N ASP A 155 -12.06 12.14 -17.10
CA ASP A 155 -11.78 13.32 -16.30
C ASP A 155 -11.56 12.87 -14.85
N PHE A 156 -11.25 13.77 -13.91
CA PHE A 156 -10.92 13.37 -12.53
C PHE A 156 -11.62 14.23 -11.48
N MET A 157 -12.22 13.57 -10.50
CA MET A 157 -12.85 14.20 -9.36
C MET A 157 -11.91 14.14 -8.15
N ILE A 158 -11.08 15.18 -7.99
CA ILE A 158 -10.29 15.47 -6.78
C ILE A 158 -10.31 16.98 -6.52
N VAL A 159 -10.55 17.39 -5.27
CA VAL A 159 -10.42 18.80 -4.85
C VAL A 159 -8.95 19.18 -4.71
N GLY A 160 -8.55 20.31 -5.30
CA GLY A 160 -7.32 21.01 -4.95
C GLY A 160 -6.05 20.58 -5.70
N MET A 161 -6.15 19.68 -6.69
CA MET A 161 -5.02 19.30 -7.55
C MET A 161 -5.26 19.76 -9.00
N VAL A 162 -4.30 20.50 -9.58
CA VAL A 162 -4.33 21.00 -10.98
C VAL A 162 -3.75 19.95 -11.96
N GLN A 163 -3.66 18.69 -11.55
CA GLN A 163 -3.01 17.64 -12.32
C GLN A 163 -3.99 17.00 -13.33
N LYS A 164 -3.46 16.54 -14.47
CA LYS A 164 -4.25 15.87 -15.52
C LYS A 164 -4.82 14.51 -15.08
N ILE A 165 -4.16 13.85 -14.13
CA ILE A 165 -4.55 12.55 -13.56
C ILE A 165 -4.37 12.68 -12.05
N ALA A 166 -5.47 13.00 -11.37
CA ALA A 166 -5.47 13.18 -9.92
C ALA A 166 -6.18 11.98 -9.30
N VAL A 167 -5.41 11.07 -8.70
CA VAL A 167 -5.90 9.88 -7.99
C VAL A 167 -5.09 9.66 -6.72
N ASP A 168 -5.73 9.07 -5.72
CA ASP A 168 -5.04 8.56 -4.52
C ASP A 168 -4.18 7.33 -4.85
N MET A 169 -3.12 7.08 -4.05
CA MET A 169 -2.20 5.94 -4.22
C MET A 169 -2.93 4.60 -4.27
N GLY A 170 -3.98 4.44 -3.47
CA GLY A 170 -4.80 3.23 -3.44
C GLY A 170 -5.81 3.13 -4.58
N GLY A 171 -5.87 4.11 -5.49
CA GLY A 171 -6.90 4.23 -6.54
C GLY A 171 -6.53 3.67 -7.90
N PHE A 172 -5.35 3.05 -8.04
CA PHE A 172 -4.92 2.47 -9.31
C PHE A 172 -4.06 1.22 -9.13
N ALA A 173 -4.05 0.37 -10.15
CA ALA A 173 -3.18 -0.79 -10.26
C ALA A 173 -2.49 -0.79 -11.62
N VAL A 174 -1.28 -1.36 -11.71
CA VAL A 174 -0.44 -1.31 -12.91
C VAL A 174 -0.04 -2.71 -13.33
N ASN A 175 -0.12 -3.00 -14.63
CA ASN A 175 0.41 -4.23 -15.19
C ASN A 175 1.95 -4.26 -15.10
N VAL A 176 2.53 -5.38 -14.70
CA VAL A 176 3.98 -5.51 -14.49
C VAL A 176 4.76 -5.43 -15.80
N GLY A 177 4.25 -6.02 -16.90
CA GLY A 177 4.86 -5.89 -18.23
C GLY A 177 4.88 -4.44 -18.70
N PHE A 178 3.77 -3.72 -18.51
CA PHE A 178 3.66 -2.30 -18.82
C PHE A 178 4.65 -1.44 -17.99
N LEU A 179 4.85 -1.77 -16.70
CA LEU A 179 5.89 -1.15 -15.88
C LEU A 179 7.30 -1.37 -16.46
N ARG A 180 7.59 -2.58 -16.97
CA ARG A 180 8.91 -2.93 -17.54
C ARG A 180 9.23 -2.21 -18.85
N GLU A 181 8.21 -1.95 -19.68
CA GLU A 181 8.35 -1.10 -20.86
C GLU A 181 8.85 0.31 -20.49
N HIS A 182 8.56 0.76 -19.26
CA HIS A 182 8.94 2.06 -18.73
C HIS A 182 10.06 1.90 -17.69
N VAL A 183 11.25 1.51 -18.15
CA VAL A 183 12.41 1.18 -17.28
C VAL A 183 12.72 2.24 -16.22
N ASN A 184 12.55 3.53 -16.57
CA ASN A 184 12.80 4.68 -15.70
C ASN A 184 11.61 5.06 -14.80
N ALA A 185 10.49 4.35 -14.88
CA ALA A 185 9.32 4.63 -14.06
C ALA A 185 9.64 4.46 -12.58
N THR A 186 9.39 5.51 -11.81
CA THR A 186 9.69 5.59 -10.38
C THR A 186 8.85 6.68 -9.73
N MET A 187 8.76 6.61 -8.42
CA MET A 187 8.08 7.62 -7.59
C MET A 187 9.06 8.72 -7.17
N PRO A 188 8.69 10.02 -7.28
CA PRO A 188 9.53 11.12 -6.81
C PRO A 188 9.44 11.27 -5.29
N TYR A 189 10.52 11.77 -4.67
CA TYR A 189 10.50 12.19 -3.26
C TYR A 189 9.91 13.61 -3.12
N MET A 190 8.65 13.77 -3.52
CA MET A 190 7.95 15.06 -3.52
C MET A 190 6.56 14.90 -2.89
N ALA A 191 6.40 15.41 -1.67
CA ALA A 191 5.16 15.29 -0.90
C ALA A 191 3.96 15.92 -1.61
N GLY A 192 2.89 15.13 -1.80
CA GLY A 192 1.68 15.50 -2.54
C GLY A 192 1.77 15.32 -4.06
N TYR A 193 2.88 14.78 -4.56
CA TYR A 193 3.13 14.56 -5.99
C TYR A 193 3.68 13.16 -6.26
N GLU A 194 3.61 12.25 -5.28
CA GLU A 194 4.10 10.89 -5.39
C GLU A 194 3.35 10.09 -6.48
N GLU A 195 2.02 10.10 -6.42
CA GLU A 195 1.12 9.40 -7.34
C GLU A 195 1.25 9.94 -8.76
N ASP A 196 1.09 11.25 -8.91
CA ASP A 196 1.18 11.96 -10.19
C ASP A 196 2.56 11.82 -10.82
N GLY A 197 3.63 11.92 -10.02
CA GLY A 197 4.99 11.71 -10.50
C GLY A 197 5.22 10.29 -10.99
N PHE A 198 4.70 9.28 -10.27
CA PHE A 198 4.78 7.89 -10.70
C PHE A 198 3.99 7.65 -12.00
N LEU A 199 2.74 8.10 -12.08
CA LEU A 199 1.90 7.94 -13.27
C LEU A 199 2.47 8.67 -14.48
N LYS A 200 3.05 9.87 -14.29
CA LYS A 200 3.79 10.58 -15.35
C LYS A 200 5.04 9.83 -15.79
N SER A 201 5.74 9.17 -14.88
CA SER A 201 6.94 8.39 -15.21
C SER A 201 6.63 7.14 -16.05
N LEU A 202 5.37 6.66 -16.01
CA LEU A 202 4.83 5.61 -16.88
C LEU A 202 4.35 6.14 -18.25
N ASN A 203 4.48 7.45 -18.52
CA ASN A 203 4.08 8.10 -19.77
C ASN A 203 2.66 7.70 -20.25
N ILE A 204 1.71 7.57 -19.32
CA ILE A 204 0.35 7.13 -19.66
C ILE A 204 -0.47 8.22 -20.32
N SER A 205 -1.33 7.81 -21.25
CA SER A 205 -2.41 8.61 -21.81
C SER A 205 -3.75 8.19 -21.21
N LEU A 206 -4.81 8.97 -21.45
CA LEU A 206 -6.16 8.60 -21.01
C LEU A 206 -6.64 7.28 -21.64
N ASN A 207 -6.14 6.90 -22.82
CA ASN A 207 -6.51 5.65 -23.48
C ASN A 207 -5.88 4.41 -22.81
N ASP A 208 -4.89 4.60 -21.94
CA ASP A 208 -4.23 3.51 -21.22
C ASP A 208 -4.93 3.19 -19.89
N ILE A 209 -5.94 3.98 -19.52
CA ILE A 209 -6.69 3.86 -18.28
C ILE A 209 -7.88 2.93 -18.49
N GLU A 210 -8.00 1.94 -17.62
CA GLU A 210 -9.09 0.98 -17.56
C GLU A 210 -9.98 1.27 -16.34
N PRO A 211 -11.14 1.92 -16.50
CA PRO A 211 -12.07 2.16 -15.38
C PRO A 211 -12.60 0.84 -14.82
N LYS A 212 -12.46 0.63 -13.51
CA LYS A 212 -12.96 -0.56 -12.80
C LYS A 212 -14.08 -0.19 -11.83
N ALA A 213 -14.53 -1.15 -11.02
CA ALA A 213 -15.55 -0.96 -9.99
C ALA A 213 -16.87 -0.43 -10.57
N GLU A 214 -17.38 -1.14 -11.60
CA GLU A 214 -18.60 -0.78 -12.34
C GLU A 214 -18.52 0.65 -12.91
N ILE A 215 -17.51 0.90 -13.76
CA ILE A 215 -17.27 2.20 -14.39
C ILE A 215 -17.18 3.32 -13.33
N CYS A 216 -16.38 3.07 -12.29
CA CYS A 216 -16.14 3.98 -11.18
C CYS A 216 -17.40 4.39 -10.39
N THR A 217 -18.43 3.53 -10.33
CA THR A 217 -19.64 3.79 -9.53
C THR A 217 -19.63 3.09 -8.16
N LYS A 218 -18.68 2.18 -7.91
CA LYS A 218 -18.49 1.49 -6.63
C LYS A 218 -17.20 1.90 -5.94
N ILE A 219 -17.25 2.09 -4.62
CA ILE A 219 -16.07 2.26 -3.77
C ILE A 219 -15.73 0.89 -3.17
N LEU A 220 -14.51 0.41 -3.45
CA LEU A 220 -14.01 -0.88 -2.94
C LEU A 220 -12.75 -0.72 -2.07
N VAL A 221 -12.25 0.51 -1.90
CA VAL A 221 -11.13 0.85 -1.03
C VAL A 221 -11.35 2.21 -0.37
N TRP A 222 -10.90 2.35 0.86
CA TRP A 222 -11.03 3.55 1.68
C TRP A 222 -9.69 3.92 2.30
N HIS A 223 -9.34 5.21 2.21
CA HIS A 223 -8.19 5.76 2.90
C HIS A 223 -8.53 6.04 4.38
N THR A 224 -8.65 4.96 5.15
CA THR A 224 -8.80 5.03 6.61
C THR A 224 -7.48 5.41 7.29
N LYS A 225 -7.57 5.91 8.53
CA LYS A 225 -6.40 6.18 9.39
C LYS A 225 -6.75 5.86 10.84
N THR A 226 -5.92 5.06 11.49
CA THR A 226 -6.07 4.81 12.93
C THR A 226 -5.67 6.05 13.73
N SER A 227 -6.41 6.32 14.80
CA SER A 227 -6.05 7.39 15.74
C SER A 227 -4.72 7.09 16.43
N LYS A 228 -3.85 8.10 16.54
CA LYS A 228 -2.51 7.92 17.09
C LYS A 228 -2.55 7.63 18.59
N ASN A 229 -1.87 6.57 19.00
CA ASN A 229 -1.63 6.22 20.39
C ASN A 229 -0.22 6.66 20.79
N LYS A 230 -0.10 7.32 21.94
CA LYS A 230 1.21 7.70 22.48
C LYS A 230 1.78 6.50 23.24
N PRO A 231 3.02 6.05 22.93
CA PRO A 231 3.68 5.04 23.75
C PRO A 231 3.84 5.55 25.19
N THR A 232 3.30 4.80 26.15
CA THR A 232 3.43 5.08 27.58
C THR A 232 4.41 4.11 28.23
N SER A 233 4.97 4.48 29.38
CA SER A 233 5.67 3.54 30.26
C SER A 233 4.67 2.91 31.21
N VAL A 234 4.87 1.62 31.53
CA VAL A 234 4.05 0.90 32.50
C VAL A 234 4.85 0.75 33.79
N ASN A 235 4.26 1.13 34.92
CA ASN A 235 4.86 0.90 36.23
C ASN A 235 4.62 -0.56 36.65
N ILE A 236 5.70 -1.33 36.74
CA ILE A 236 5.66 -2.76 37.08
C ILE A 236 6.17 -3.05 38.49
N SER A 237 6.37 -2.03 39.34
CA SER A 237 7.01 -2.22 40.66
C SER A 237 6.26 -3.16 41.60
N LYS A 238 4.97 -3.41 41.36
CA LYS A 238 4.13 -4.34 42.13
C LYS A 238 4.10 -5.77 41.55
N HIS A 239 4.73 -5.99 40.40
CA HIS A 239 4.73 -7.26 39.66
C HIS A 239 6.13 -7.87 39.71
N THR A 240 6.36 -8.76 40.68
CA THR A 240 7.69 -9.35 40.94
C THR A 240 7.83 -10.81 40.53
N ASP A 241 6.73 -11.56 40.48
CA ASP A 241 6.72 -12.98 40.06
C ASP A 241 5.35 -13.36 39.47
N ASP A 242 4.93 -12.64 38.44
CA ASP A 242 3.68 -12.93 37.74
C ASP A 242 3.82 -12.74 36.23
N ASN A 243 2.74 -13.05 35.51
CA ASN A 243 2.68 -13.00 34.06
C ASN A 243 2.89 -11.58 33.48
N ILE A 244 2.76 -10.51 34.27
CA ILE A 244 2.88 -9.13 33.79
C ILE A 244 4.31 -8.82 33.37
N ILE A 245 5.32 -9.45 33.98
CA ILE A 245 6.73 -9.32 33.55
C ILE A 245 6.89 -9.81 32.10
N GLY A 246 6.31 -10.97 31.79
CA GLY A 246 6.29 -11.52 30.43
C GLY A 246 5.48 -10.66 29.46
N LEU A 247 4.30 -10.21 29.89
CA LEU A 247 3.44 -9.33 29.09
C LEU A 247 4.14 -8.01 28.73
N VAL A 248 4.84 -7.37 29.66
CA VAL A 248 5.57 -6.11 29.43
C VAL A 248 6.68 -6.30 28.41
N LYS A 249 7.41 -7.42 28.45
CA LYS A 249 8.39 -7.77 27.42
C LYS A 249 7.74 -7.89 26.04
N ASN A 250 6.57 -8.51 25.95
CA ASN A 250 5.81 -8.62 24.70
C ASN A 250 5.23 -7.28 24.22
N MET A 251 4.74 -6.44 25.14
CA MET A 251 4.23 -5.10 24.82
C MET A 251 5.32 -4.18 24.25
N LYS A 252 6.55 -4.26 24.77
CA LYS A 252 7.72 -3.53 24.23
C LYS A 252 8.05 -3.97 22.82
N LYS A 253 8.09 -5.29 22.60
CA LYS A 253 8.26 -5.88 21.27
C LYS A 253 7.20 -5.33 20.30
N LEU A 254 5.93 -5.36 20.69
CA LEU A 254 4.80 -4.86 19.91
C LEU A 254 4.72 -3.33 19.82
N THR A 255 5.69 -2.58 20.37
CA THR A 255 5.72 -1.11 20.42
C THR A 255 4.50 -0.46 21.08
N VAL A 256 3.75 -1.22 21.88
CA VAL A 256 2.60 -0.74 22.67
C VAL A 256 3.08 0.23 23.76
N ILE A 257 4.27 -0.01 24.28
CA ILE A 257 4.92 0.77 25.34
C ILE A 257 6.38 1.05 24.99
N LYS A 258 6.99 1.99 25.74
CA LYS A 258 8.42 2.29 25.66
C LYS A 258 9.28 1.26 26.41
#